data_AF-A0A925ICQ0-F1
#
_entry.id   AF-A0A925ICQ0-F1
#
_cell.length_a   1.000
_cell.length_b   1.000
_cell.length_c   1.000
_cell.angle_alpha   90.00
_cell.angle_beta   90.00
_cell.angle_gamma   90.00
#
_symmetry.space_group_name_H-M   'P 1'
#
loop_
_entity.id
_entity.type
_entity.pdbx_description
1 polymer ?
#
loop_
_entity_poly.entity_id
_entity_poly.type
_entity_poly.pdbx_seq_one_letter_code
_entity_poly.pdbx_strand_id
1 'polypeptide(L)'
;MEHRFELPASYKKWTWGLIIAGLIALLYGFIMFHPFAHAGHGENTDSTRFWAVLLQNSVYWLLVVNAAMFFLCVTTMAMGGWQIAFRRVPEAISSVVPVLGIITFIILLAIVFGHRTDIYHWLDADAVANDKILNGKKGFL
;
A
#
# COMPACT_ATOMS: atom_id res chain seq x y z
N MET A 1 -38.95 8.54 -8.19
CA MET A 1 -37.55 8.92 -8.45
C MET A 1 -36.69 7.85 -7.80
N GLU A 2 -35.87 7.14 -8.58
CA GLU A 2 -34.98 6.12 -8.00
C GLU A 2 -33.85 6.83 -7.25
N HIS A 3 -33.75 6.61 -5.93
CA HIS A 3 -32.73 7.20 -5.07
C HIS A 3 -31.39 6.45 -5.16
N ARG A 4 -30.93 6.12 -6.37
CA ARG A 4 -29.67 5.42 -6.61
C ARG A 4 -28.75 6.24 -7.50
N PHE A 5 -27.46 6.19 -7.19
CA PHE A 5 -26.44 6.73 -8.08
C PHE A 5 -26.24 5.77 -9.25
N GLU A 6 -26.53 6.22 -10.47
CA GLU A 6 -26.28 5.46 -11.68
C GLU A 6 -24.93 5.87 -12.27
N LEU A 7 -24.03 4.90 -12.42
CA LEU A 7 -22.70 5.15 -12.98
C LEU A 7 -22.81 5.46 -14.48
N PRO A 8 -22.37 6.65 -14.94
CA PRO A 8 -22.25 6.93 -16.36
C PRO A 8 -21.33 5.91 -17.06
N ALA A 9 -21.74 5.44 -18.24
CA ALA A 9 -20.97 4.48 -19.01
C ALA A 9 -19.54 4.96 -19.34
N SER A 10 -19.32 6.28 -19.41
CA SER A 10 -18.00 6.88 -19.61
C SER A 10 -17.03 6.57 -18.44
N TYR A 11 -17.50 6.64 -17.19
CA TYR A 11 -16.64 6.38 -16.03
C TYR A 11 -16.19 4.93 -15.97
N LYS A 12 -17.05 3.98 -16.33
CA LYS A 12 -16.65 2.57 -16.44
C LYS A 12 -15.48 2.38 -17.41
N LYS A 13 -15.47 3.08 -18.56
CA LYS A 13 -14.37 3.01 -19.54
C LYS A 13 -13.07 3.55 -18.95
N TRP A 14 -13.13 4.71 -18.28
CA TRP A 14 -11.97 5.29 -17.61
C TRP A 14 -11.42 4.42 -16.49
N THR A 15 -12.28 3.84 -15.66
CA THR A 15 -11.87 2.91 -14.60
C THR A 15 -11.09 1.72 -15.18
N TRP A 16 -11.62 1.07 -16.21
CA TRP A 16 -10.92 -0.03 -16.88
C TRP A 16 -9.63 0.42 -17.54
N GLY A 17 -9.61 1.58 -18.20
CA GLY A 17 -8.41 2.13 -18.82
C GLY A 17 -7.28 2.36 -17.82
N LEU A 18 -7.59 2.93 -16.65
CA LEU A 18 -6.60 3.19 -15.60
C LEU A 18 -6.10 1.90 -14.93
N ILE A 19 -6.99 0.93 -14.70
CA ILE A 19 -6.60 -0.39 -14.17
C ILE A 19 -5.63 -1.08 -15.13
N ILE A 20 -5.94 -1.09 -16.43
CA ILE A 20 -5.09 -1.69 -17.45
C ILE A 20 -3.74 -0.99 -17.52
N ALA A 21 -3.71 0.34 -17.51
CA ALA A 21 -2.46 1.11 -17.51
C ALA A 21 -1.60 0.78 -16.28
N GLY A 22 -2.22 0.67 -15.09
CA GLY A 22 -1.53 0.26 -13.86
C GLY A 22 -0.96 -1.16 -13.94
N LEU A 23 -1.73 -2.11 -14.49
CA LEU A 23 -1.25 -3.48 -14.70
C LEU A 23 -0.09 -3.53 -15.70
N ILE A 24 -0.15 -2.78 -16.80
CA ILE A 24 0.95 -2.68 -17.76
C ILE A 24 2.20 -2.10 -17.11
N ALA A 25 2.07 -1.04 -16.30
CA ALA A 25 3.20 -0.46 -15.58
C ALA A 25 3.83 -1.46 -14.59
N LEU A 26 3.00 -2.25 -13.90
CA LEU A 26 3.48 -3.29 -12.99
C LEU A 26 4.20 -4.42 -13.74
N LEU A 27 3.64 -4.89 -14.85
CA LEU A 27 4.28 -5.91 -15.71
C LEU A 27 5.59 -5.40 -16.31
N TYR A 28 5.62 -4.15 -16.78
CA TYR A 28 6.83 -3.51 -17.27
C TYR A 28 7.90 -3.44 -16.17
N GLY A 29 7.53 -2.99 -14.97
CA GLY A 29 8.44 -2.97 -13.82
C GLY A 29 8.95 -4.38 -13.47
N PHE A 30 8.10 -5.39 -13.53
CA PHE A 30 8.48 -6.77 -13.26
C PHE A 30 9.50 -7.31 -14.27
N ILE A 31 9.35 -6.99 -15.57
CA ILE A 31 10.27 -7.42 -16.62
C ILE A 31 11.60 -6.65 -16.55
N MET A 32 11.55 -5.33 -16.36
CA MET A 32 12.74 -4.48 -16.41
C MET A 32 13.61 -4.61 -15.16
N PHE A 33 12.99 -4.66 -13.98
CA PHE A 33 13.70 -4.56 -12.70
C PHE A 33 14.01 -5.92 -12.06
N HIS A 34 13.63 -7.02 -12.71
CA HIS A 34 13.92 -8.40 -12.27
C HIS A 34 13.80 -8.59 -10.74
N PRO A 35 12.59 -8.57 -10.19
CA PRO A 35 12.37 -8.43 -8.76
C PRO A 35 12.83 -9.62 -7.94
N PHE A 36 13.25 -10.73 -8.54
CA PHE A 36 13.75 -11.92 -7.84
C PHE A 36 15.28 -12.03 -7.84
N ALA A 37 16.00 -11.00 -8.28
CA ALA A 37 17.44 -10.93 -8.11
C ALA A 37 17.82 -10.88 -6.61
N HIS A 38 19.04 -11.33 -6.29
CA HIS A 38 19.53 -11.39 -4.92
C HIS A 38 19.45 -10.02 -4.23
N ALA A 39 18.86 -10.03 -3.04
CA ALA A 39 18.73 -8.86 -2.18
C ALA A 39 20.06 -8.65 -1.42
N GLY A 40 20.78 -7.58 -1.74
CA GLY A 40 22.02 -7.22 -1.07
C GLY A 40 22.17 -5.70 -1.01
N HIS A 41 22.77 -5.19 0.07
CA HIS A 41 23.02 -3.76 0.20
C HIS A 41 24.01 -3.28 -0.88
N GLY A 42 23.52 -2.50 -1.85
CA GLY A 42 24.32 -1.99 -2.96
C GLY A 42 24.44 -2.93 -4.17
N GLU A 43 23.86 -4.12 -4.09
CA GLU A 43 23.75 -5.07 -5.21
C GLU A 43 22.32 -5.07 -5.77
N ASN A 44 22.17 -5.23 -7.08
CA ASN A 44 20.86 -5.31 -7.76
C ASN A 44 19.89 -4.16 -7.41
N THR A 45 20.36 -2.91 -7.50
CA THR A 45 19.59 -1.69 -7.17
C THR A 45 18.24 -1.63 -7.89
N ASP A 46 18.15 -2.20 -9.08
CA ASP A 46 16.91 -2.29 -9.85
C ASP A 46 15.85 -3.13 -9.15
N SER A 47 16.21 -4.30 -8.59
CA SER A 47 15.30 -5.13 -7.81
C SER A 47 14.83 -4.40 -6.54
N THR A 48 15.75 -3.74 -5.83
CA THR A 48 15.41 -2.91 -4.65
C THR A 48 14.40 -1.82 -5.02
N ARG A 49 14.61 -1.14 -6.15
CA ARG A 49 13.71 -0.08 -6.64
C ARG A 49 12.31 -0.62 -6.91
N PHE A 50 12.17 -1.79 -7.51
CA PHE A 50 10.85 -2.39 -7.74
C PHE A 50 10.08 -2.56 -6.44
N TRP A 51 10.68 -3.22 -5.46
CA TRP A 51 10.03 -3.51 -4.18
C TRP A 51 9.77 -2.24 -3.35
N ALA A 52 10.72 -1.30 -3.33
CA ALA A 52 10.57 -0.03 -2.63
C ALA A 52 9.45 0.84 -3.23
N VAL A 53 9.37 0.93 -4.56
CA VAL A 53 8.30 1.67 -5.25
C VAL A 53 6.94 1.00 -5.02
N LEU A 54 6.89 -0.34 -5.06
CA LEU A 54 5.67 -1.09 -4.82
C LEU A 54 5.15 -0.87 -3.39
N LEU A 55 6.03 -0.97 -2.39
CA LEU A 55 5.73 -0.72 -0.98
C LEU A 55 5.27 0.73 -0.76
N GLN A 56 6.00 1.70 -1.32
CA GLN A 56 5.66 3.12 -1.18
C GLN A 56 4.26 3.42 -1.74
N ASN A 57 3.93 2.91 -2.93
CA ASN A 57 2.63 3.15 -3.55
C ASN A 57 1.51 2.48 -2.75
N SER A 58 1.67 1.23 -2.32
CA SER A 58 0.64 0.52 -1.56
C SER A 58 0.36 1.21 -0.22
N VAL A 59 1.41 1.59 0.52
CA VAL A 59 1.28 2.29 1.80
C VAL A 59 0.67 3.68 1.61
N TYR A 60 1.10 4.43 0.59
CA TYR A 60 0.55 5.75 0.29
C TYR A 60 -0.97 5.69 0.09
N TRP A 61 -1.44 4.83 -0.82
CA TRP A 61 -2.87 4.72 -1.10
C TRP A 61 -3.66 4.19 0.09
N LEU A 62 -3.12 3.22 0.84
CA LEU A 62 -3.73 2.72 2.07
C LEU A 62 -3.94 3.84 3.09
N LEU A 63 -2.91 4.66 3.34
CA LEU A 63 -3.01 5.75 4.31
C LEU A 63 -3.96 6.86 3.84
N VAL A 64 -4.04 7.13 2.54
CA VAL A 64 -5.00 8.08 1.96
C VAL A 64 -6.44 7.62 2.23
N VAL A 65 -6.78 6.35 1.94
CA VAL A 65 -8.14 5.84 2.20
C VAL A 65 -8.43 5.73 3.70
N ASN A 66 -7.40 5.43 4.51
CA ASN A 66 -7.52 5.37 5.96
C ASN A 66 -7.74 6.75 6.58
N ALA A 67 -7.20 7.82 6.00
CA ALA A 67 -7.48 9.19 6.44
C ALA A 67 -8.98 9.54 6.27
N ALA A 68 -9.61 9.10 5.18
CA ALA A 68 -11.06 9.26 4.99
C ALA A 68 -11.86 8.46 6.04
N MET A 69 -11.43 7.23 6.36
CA MET A 69 -12.03 6.42 7.42
C MET A 69 -11.88 7.08 8.80
N PHE A 70 -10.71 7.61 9.12
CA PHE A 70 -10.46 8.34 10.36
C PHE A 70 -11.40 9.54 10.49
N PHE A 71 -11.55 10.31 9.41
CA PHE A 71 -12.43 11.48 9.40
C PHE A 71 -13.90 11.12 9.64
N LEU A 72 -14.37 10.01 9.07
CA LEU A 72 -15.69 9.45 9.36
C LEU A 72 -15.86 9.10 10.84
N CYS A 73 -14.87 8.41 11.42
CA CYS A 73 -14.92 8.01 12.84
C CYS A 73 -14.95 9.22 13.78
N VAL A 74 -14.04 10.19 13.59
CA VAL A 74 -13.96 11.39 14.44
C VAL A 74 -15.23 12.22 14.38
N THR A 75 -15.74 12.49 13.18
CA THR A 75 -16.95 13.31 13.02
C THR A 75 -18.20 12.62 13.56
N THR A 76 -18.25 11.29 13.49
CA THR A 76 -19.32 10.48 14.10
C THR A 76 -19.23 10.51 15.63
N MET A 77 -18.03 10.36 16.20
CA MET A 77 -17.82 10.45 17.66
C MET A 77 -18.14 11.84 18.21
N ALA A 78 -17.81 12.89 17.46
CA ALA A 78 -18.09 14.27 17.83
C ALA A 78 -19.56 14.67 17.65
N MET A 79 -20.42 13.76 17.17
CA MET A 79 -21.82 14.05 16.83
C MET A 79 -21.96 15.27 15.91
N GLY A 80 -21.03 15.44 14.96
CA GLY A 80 -21.08 16.53 13.99
C GLY A 80 -22.32 16.41 13.10
N GLY A 81 -22.95 17.52 12.73
CA GLY A 81 -24.12 17.51 11.85
C GLY A 81 -23.81 17.80 10.38
N TRP A 82 -22.75 18.54 10.11
CA TRP A 82 -22.47 19.13 8.80
C TRP A 82 -22.02 18.10 7.76
N GLN A 83 -21.26 17.08 8.20
CA GLN A 83 -20.76 16.04 7.30
C GLN A 83 -21.81 15.00 6.91
N ILE A 84 -23.00 15.01 7.54
CA ILE A 84 -24.11 14.09 7.21
C ILE A 84 -24.55 14.27 5.75
N ALA A 85 -24.51 15.51 5.23
CA ALA A 85 -24.92 15.83 3.86
C ALA A 85 -24.09 15.12 2.78
N PHE A 86 -22.80 14.87 3.04
CA PHE A 86 -21.89 14.24 2.07
C PHE A 86 -21.22 12.96 2.60
N ARG A 87 -21.68 12.43 3.75
CA ARG A 87 -21.13 11.23 4.43
C ARG A 87 -20.97 10.01 3.51
N ARG A 88 -21.83 9.89 2.49
CA ARG A 88 -21.78 8.81 1.50
C ARG A 88 -20.49 8.78 0.68
N VAL A 89 -19.86 9.94 0.44
CA VAL A 89 -18.62 10.02 -0.35
C VAL A 89 -17.43 9.47 0.46
N PRO A 90 -17.15 9.92 1.69
CA PRO A 90 -16.13 9.30 2.52
C PRO A 90 -16.41 7.83 2.82
N GLU A 91 -17.67 7.41 2.99
CA GLU A 91 -18.03 5.99 3.19
C GLU A 91 -17.57 5.14 2.01
N ALA A 92 -17.85 5.59 0.78
CA ALA A 92 -17.41 4.92 -0.43
C ALA A 92 -15.88 4.83 -0.53
N ILE A 93 -15.15 5.90 -0.18
CA ILE A 93 -13.68 5.89 -0.16
C ILE A 93 -13.15 4.90 0.90
N SER A 94 -13.70 4.94 2.12
CA SER A 94 -13.28 4.06 3.21
C SER A 94 -13.57 2.58 2.95
N SER A 95 -14.54 2.25 2.08
CA SER A 95 -14.85 0.87 1.70
C SER A 95 -13.68 0.16 1.00
N VAL A 96 -12.72 0.92 0.49
CA VAL A 96 -11.51 0.41 -0.19
C VAL A 96 -10.39 0.07 0.81
N VAL A 97 -10.50 0.47 2.08
CA VAL A 97 -9.49 0.19 3.13
C VAL A 97 -9.17 -1.30 3.24
N PRO A 98 -10.14 -2.24 3.31
CA PRO A 98 -9.81 -3.66 3.40
C PRO A 98 -9.06 -4.18 2.16
N VAL A 99 -9.40 -3.67 0.97
CA VAL A 99 -8.77 -4.09 -0.29
C VAL A 99 -7.31 -3.65 -0.33
N LEU A 100 -7.05 -2.36 -0.09
CA LEU A 100 -5.68 -1.84 -0.05
C LEU A 100 -4.88 -2.36 1.15
N GLY A 101 -5.56 -2.65 2.26
CA GLY A 101 -4.97 -3.28 3.44
C GLY A 101 -4.44 -4.66 3.12
N ILE A 102 -5.24 -5.51 2.47
CA ILE A 102 -4.84 -6.85 2.03
C ILE A 102 -3.68 -6.77 1.02
N ILE A 103 -3.77 -5.88 0.03
CA ILE A 103 -2.69 -5.70 -0.97
C ILE A 103 -1.38 -5.30 -0.31
N THR A 104 -1.42 -4.28 0.56
CA THR A 104 -0.23 -3.80 1.28
C THR A 104 0.33 -4.87 2.20
N PHE A 105 -0.54 -5.61 2.88
CA PHE A 105 -0.14 -6.70 3.77
C PHE A 105 0.58 -7.82 3.01
N ILE A 106 0.05 -8.23 1.84
CA ILE A 106 0.71 -9.24 0.99
C ILE A 106 2.08 -8.74 0.51
N ILE A 107 2.19 -7.48 0.09
CA ILE A 107 3.48 -6.88 -0.33
C ILE A 107 4.48 -6.90 0.82
N LEU A 108 4.06 -6.52 2.03
CA LEU A 108 4.91 -6.52 3.22
C LEU A 108 5.39 -7.94 3.55
N LEU A 109 4.48 -8.93 3.55
CA LEU A 109 4.84 -10.33 3.76
C LEU A 109 5.81 -10.85 2.70
N ALA A 110 5.63 -10.47 1.43
CA ALA A 110 6.55 -10.85 0.36
C ALA A 110 7.96 -10.27 0.55
N ILE A 111 8.07 -9.05 1.08
CA ILE A 111 9.36 -8.41 1.41
C ILE A 111 10.03 -9.13 2.59
N VAL A 112 9.28 -9.41 3.65
CA VAL A 112 9.80 -10.07 4.87
C VAL A 112 10.21 -11.51 4.58
N PHE A 113 9.33 -12.33 4.01
CA PHE A 113 9.65 -13.72 3.67
C PHE A 113 10.64 -13.85 2.51
N GLY A 114 10.70 -12.83 1.65
CA GLY A 114 11.72 -12.70 0.61
C GLY A 114 13.10 -12.29 1.12
N HIS A 115 13.27 -12.12 2.44
CA HIS A 115 14.53 -11.71 3.09
C HIS A 115 15.17 -10.48 2.42
N ARG A 116 14.34 -9.47 2.13
CA ARG A 116 14.76 -8.22 1.48
C ARG A 116 15.52 -7.31 2.44
N THR A 117 16.74 -7.70 2.76
CA THR A 117 17.69 -6.96 3.63
C THR A 117 17.98 -5.56 3.09
N ASP A 118 17.91 -5.39 1.76
CA ASP A 118 18.06 -4.13 1.03
C ASP A 118 17.00 -3.07 1.37
N ILE A 119 15.81 -3.48 1.82
CA ILE A 119 14.74 -2.56 2.28
C ILE A 119 14.74 -2.46 3.80
N TYR A 120 14.69 -3.60 4.47
CA TYR A 120 14.65 -3.68 5.92
C TYR A 120 15.92 -4.32 6.43
N HIS A 121 16.84 -3.48 6.90
CA HIS A 121 18.16 -3.91 7.37
C HIS A 121 18.10 -4.92 8.54
N TRP A 122 17.04 -4.88 9.35
CA TRP A 122 16.86 -5.81 10.47
C TRP A 122 16.51 -7.24 10.03
N LEU A 123 16.23 -7.49 8.74
CA LEU A 123 16.08 -8.85 8.21
C LEU A 123 17.42 -9.58 8.08
N ASP A 124 18.55 -8.86 8.14
CA ASP A 124 19.88 -9.43 8.08
C ASP A 124 20.31 -9.93 9.47
N ALA A 125 20.42 -11.26 9.61
CA ALA A 125 20.80 -11.90 10.87
C ALA A 125 22.22 -11.51 11.33
N ASP A 126 23.15 -11.30 10.40
CA ASP A 126 24.53 -10.93 10.71
C ASP A 126 24.59 -9.47 11.17
N ALA A 127 23.84 -8.58 10.52
CA ALA A 127 23.72 -7.19 10.95
C ALA A 127 23.13 -7.09 12.37
N VAL A 128 22.09 -7.86 12.65
CA VAL A 128 21.40 -7.89 13.94
C VAL A 128 22.27 -8.51 15.06
N ALA A 129 23.16 -9.45 14.73
CA ALA A 129 24.10 -10.04 15.68
C ALA A 129 25.21 -9.05 16.07
N ASN A 130 25.70 -8.27 15.11
CA ASN A 130 26.83 -7.36 15.30
C ASN A 130 26.41 -5.97 15.82
N ASP A 131 25.16 -5.53 15.60
CA ASP A 131 24.65 -4.25 16.09
C ASP A 131 23.85 -4.40 17.39
N LYS A 132 24.44 -3.85 18.48
CA LYS A 132 23.81 -3.81 19.81
C LYS A 132 22.47 -3.06 19.81
N ILE A 133 22.29 -2.05 18.97
CA ILE A 133 21.05 -1.26 18.87
C ILE A 133 19.94 -2.10 18.23
N LEU A 134 20.23 -2.79 17.14
CA LEU A 134 19.26 -3.70 16.51
C LEU A 134 18.90 -4.85 17.44
N ASN A 135 19.90 -5.42 18.12
CA ASN A 135 19.70 -6.50 19.08
C ASN A 135 18.76 -6.09 20.23
N GLY A 136 18.89 -4.86 20.73
CA GLY A 136 17.99 -4.30 21.74
C GLY A 136 16.54 -4.11 21.26
N LYS A 137 16.29 -4.08 19.94
CA LYS A 137 14.95 -3.87 19.35
C LYS A 137 14.27 -5.15 18.84
N LYS A 138 14.91 -6.32 18.98
CA LYS A 138 14.40 -7.63 18.53
C LYS A 138 13.04 -8.03 19.09
N GLY A 139 12.62 -7.48 20.23
CA GLY A 139 11.29 -7.75 20.79
C GLY A 139 10.16 -7.08 20.01
N PHE A 140 10.47 -6.09 19.17
CA PHE A 140 9.52 -5.33 18.36
C PHE A 140 9.68 -5.57 16.85
N LEU A 141 10.92 -5.69 16.38
CA LEU A 141 11.30 -5.88 14.97
C LEU A 141 11.10 -7.33 14.51
#